data_AF-A0A429EZM2-F1
#
_entry.id   AF-A0A429EZM2-F1
#
_cell.length_a   1.000
_cell.length_b   1.000
_cell.length_c   1.000
_cell.angle_alpha   90.00
_cell.angle_beta   90.00
_cell.angle_gamma   90.00
#
_symmetry.space_group_name_H-M   'P 1'
#
loop_
_entity.id
_entity.type
_entity.pdbx_description
1 polymer ?
#
loop_
_entity_poly.entity_id
_entity_poly.type
_entity_poly.pdbx_seq_one_letter_code
_entity_poly.pdbx_strand_id
1 'polypeptide(L)'
;MDPGADGEQGGAESSGVESSEVTGRLPKRVRQRNLAPQLRRRAAPPDGEPADGEPADDDFPEPSPELSRDLMSSLQSGWLRGRDEDDEPEDLEPRDEWGRS
;
A
#
# COMPACT_ATOMS: atom_id res chain seq x y z
N MET A 1 3.85 -42.45 54.71
CA MET A 1 2.92 -42.80 53.63
C MET A 1 2.53 -41.50 52.94
N ASP A 2 3.44 -41.05 52.06
CA ASP A 2 3.28 -40.63 50.65
C ASP A 2 1.85 -40.54 50.04
N PRO A 3 1.62 -39.85 48.90
CA PRO A 3 2.29 -38.67 48.30
C PRO A 3 1.28 -37.58 47.83
N GLY A 4 1.77 -36.47 47.28
CA GLY A 4 1.28 -36.13 45.93
C GLY A 4 0.98 -34.66 45.63
N ALA A 5 1.70 -34.19 44.61
CA ALA A 5 1.26 -33.30 43.55
C ALA A 5 1.46 -31.80 43.76
N ASP A 6 2.66 -31.39 43.38
CA ASP A 6 2.96 -30.21 42.60
C ASP A 6 1.78 -29.73 41.74
N GLY A 7 1.30 -28.53 42.05
CA GLY A 7 0.41 -27.74 41.20
C GLY A 7 1.22 -26.79 40.32
N GLU A 8 2.21 -27.33 39.61
CA GLU A 8 2.82 -26.68 38.46
C GLU A 8 1.76 -26.62 37.37
N GLN A 9 1.15 -25.46 37.12
CA GLN A 9 0.31 -25.21 35.94
C GLN A 9 0.02 -23.71 35.81
N GLY A 10 0.98 -23.02 35.24
CA GLY A 10 0.78 -21.76 34.55
C GLY A 10 1.71 -21.76 33.37
N GLY A 11 1.64 -22.82 32.56
CA GLY A 11 2.34 -22.89 31.28
C GLY A 11 2.03 -21.58 30.57
N ALA A 12 3.08 -20.81 30.29
CA ALA A 12 3.04 -19.80 29.27
C ALA A 12 2.75 -20.57 27.98
N GLU A 13 1.47 -20.81 27.75
CA GLU A 13 0.93 -21.31 26.51
C GLU A 13 1.44 -20.32 25.48
N SER A 14 2.47 -20.77 24.76
CA SER A 14 2.85 -20.19 23.50
C SER A 14 1.55 -20.04 22.74
N SER A 15 1.09 -18.79 22.59
CA SER A 15 -0.01 -18.49 21.69
C SER A 15 0.55 -18.74 20.29
N GLY A 16 0.60 -20.02 19.93
CA GLY A 16 0.73 -20.49 18.58
C GLY A 16 -0.33 -19.72 17.83
N VAL A 17 0.10 -19.10 16.74
CA VAL A 17 -0.83 -18.46 15.83
C VAL A 17 -1.64 -19.60 15.22
N GLU A 18 -2.72 -20.00 15.90
CA GLU A 18 -3.63 -21.03 15.44
C GLU A 18 -4.06 -20.64 14.03
N SER A 19 -3.80 -21.52 13.06
CA SER A 19 -4.08 -21.24 11.64
C SER A 19 -5.52 -20.76 11.48
N SER A 20 -5.75 -19.83 10.56
CA SER A 20 -7.09 -19.31 10.27
C SER A 20 -8.08 -20.41 9.88
N GLU A 21 -7.57 -21.54 9.38
CA GLU A 21 -8.31 -22.79 9.11
C GLU A 21 -8.91 -23.42 10.38
N VAL A 22 -8.24 -23.30 11.53
CA VAL A 22 -8.66 -23.88 12.82
C VAL A 22 -9.61 -22.94 13.55
N THR A 23 -9.36 -21.63 13.49
CA THR A 23 -10.13 -20.64 14.27
C THR A 23 -11.28 -19.99 13.50
N GLY A 24 -11.33 -20.15 12.17
CA GLY A 24 -12.29 -19.47 11.29
C GLY A 24 -12.14 -17.94 11.27
N ARG A 25 -11.10 -17.40 11.92
CA ARG A 25 -10.86 -15.96 12.05
C ARG A 25 -9.86 -15.51 10.99
N LEU A 26 -10.27 -14.50 10.21
CA LEU A 26 -9.36 -13.83 9.28
C LEU A 26 -8.22 -13.15 10.06
N PRO A 27 -6.97 -13.20 9.54
CA PRO A 27 -5.88 -12.45 10.12
C PRO A 27 -6.22 -10.97 10.25
N LYS A 28 -6.06 -10.42 11.45
CA LYS A 28 -6.28 -8.99 11.68
C LYS A 28 -5.18 -8.19 10.98
N ARG A 29 -5.55 -7.37 10.01
CA ARG A 29 -4.61 -6.46 9.34
C ARG A 29 -4.19 -5.36 10.33
N VAL A 30 -2.92 -5.36 10.73
CA VAL A 30 -2.34 -4.29 11.53
C VAL A 30 -1.90 -3.17 10.59
N ARG A 31 -2.52 -1.98 10.71
CA ARG A 31 -2.13 -0.82 9.91
C ARG A 31 -0.64 -0.53 10.14
N GLN A 32 0.09 -0.29 9.05
CA GLN A 32 1.48 0.16 9.08
C GLN A 32 2.50 -0.87 9.62
N ARG A 33 2.13 -2.16 9.73
CA ARG A 33 3.06 -3.23 10.14
C ARG A 33 4.26 -3.38 9.19
N ASN A 34 4.03 -3.21 7.89
CA ASN A 34 5.07 -3.32 6.85
C ASN A 34 5.75 -1.98 6.53
N LEU A 35 5.47 -0.93 7.32
CA LEU A 35 6.06 0.37 7.10
C LEU A 35 7.44 0.44 7.76
N ALA A 36 8.40 1.03 7.04
CA ALA A 36 9.71 1.35 7.58
C ALA A 36 9.56 2.28 8.81
N PRO A 37 10.42 2.15 9.85
CA PRO A 37 10.27 2.88 11.11
C PRO A 37 10.08 4.39 10.96
N GLN A 38 10.77 5.01 10.01
CA GLN A 38 10.74 6.44 9.72
C GLN A 38 9.39 6.94 9.18
N LEU A 39 8.57 6.08 8.60
CA LEU A 39 7.28 6.44 8.00
C LEU A 39 6.10 6.24 8.96
N ARG A 40 6.30 5.53 10.09
CA ARG A 40 5.22 5.23 11.05
C ARG A 40 4.75 6.46 11.82
N ARG A 41 5.59 7.48 11.87
CA ARG A 41 5.23 8.76 12.48
C ARG A 41 4.28 9.43 11.50
N ARG A 42 3.05 9.70 11.95
CA ARG A 42 2.09 10.51 11.20
C ARG A 42 2.83 11.79 10.84
N ALA A 43 3.11 11.99 9.55
CA ALA A 43 3.56 13.28 9.08
C ALA A 43 2.53 14.28 9.62
N ALA A 44 2.99 15.27 10.37
CA ALA A 44 2.18 16.47 10.49
C ALA A 44 1.86 16.89 9.05
N PRO A 45 0.61 17.28 8.75
CA PRO A 45 0.32 17.81 7.43
C PRO A 45 1.41 18.84 7.11
N PRO A 46 2.05 18.77 5.93
CA PRO A 46 3.06 19.75 5.57
C PRO A 46 2.45 21.14 5.77
N ASP A 47 3.23 22.09 6.29
CA ASP A 47 2.78 23.46 6.48
C ASP A 47 2.24 23.99 5.13
N GLY A 48 0.90 24.03 4.99
CA GLY A 48 0.23 24.37 3.74
C GLY A 48 -0.74 23.33 3.15
N GLU A 49 -0.91 22.14 3.74
CA GLU A 49 -1.99 21.24 3.31
C GLU A 49 -3.34 21.77 3.85
N PRO A 50 -4.28 22.19 2.97
CA PRO A 50 -5.58 22.66 3.42
C PRO A 50 -6.26 21.52 4.18
N ALA A 51 -6.78 21.83 5.36
CA ALA A 51 -7.57 20.87 6.11
C ALA A 51 -8.72 20.37 5.24
N ASP A 52 -9.01 19.07 5.26
CA ASP A 52 -10.17 18.47 4.56
C ASP A 52 -11.42 19.32 4.82
N GLY A 53 -11.83 20.13 3.84
CA GLY A 53 -13.00 21.01 3.91
C GLY A 53 -12.77 22.52 3.82
N GLU A 54 -11.53 23.03 3.75
CA GLU A 54 -11.35 24.41 3.27
C GLU A 54 -11.50 24.44 1.75
N PRO A 55 -12.37 25.32 1.20
CA PRO A 55 -12.29 25.62 -0.22
C PRO A 55 -10.90 26.22 -0.44
N ALA A 56 -10.06 25.55 -1.21
CA ALA A 56 -8.85 26.18 -1.73
C ALA A 56 -9.29 27.50 -2.34
N ASP A 57 -8.72 28.62 -1.90
CA ASP A 57 -9.01 29.93 -2.47
C ASP A 57 -9.01 29.78 -4.01
N ASP A 58 -10.19 30.00 -4.61
CA ASP A 58 -10.50 29.84 -6.05
C ASP A 58 -9.73 30.86 -6.92
N ASP A 59 -8.57 31.35 -6.45
CA ASP A 59 -7.68 32.26 -7.17
C ASP A 59 -6.91 31.55 -8.29
N PHE A 60 -7.10 30.23 -8.46
CA PHE A 60 -6.64 29.52 -9.63
C PHE A 60 -7.62 29.71 -10.79
N PRO A 61 -7.23 30.42 -11.86
CA PRO A 61 -8.09 30.56 -13.02
C PRO A 61 -8.37 29.19 -13.64
N GLU A 62 -9.65 28.86 -13.80
CA GLU A 62 -10.06 27.62 -14.45
C GLU A 62 -9.47 27.55 -15.87
N PRO A 63 -8.75 26.47 -16.23
CA PRO A 63 -8.16 26.35 -17.55
C PRO A 63 -9.24 26.33 -18.62
N SER A 64 -8.94 26.87 -19.80
CA SER A 64 -9.90 26.78 -20.91
C SER A 64 -10.16 25.31 -21.28
N PRO A 65 -11.38 24.98 -21.77
CA PRO A 65 -11.70 23.62 -22.20
C PRO A 65 -10.73 23.09 -23.28
N GLU A 66 -10.33 23.96 -24.20
CA GLU A 66 -9.38 23.61 -25.27
C GLU A 66 -7.99 23.31 -24.72
N LEU A 67 -7.49 24.10 -23.76
CA LEU A 67 -6.20 23.83 -23.12
C LEU A 67 -6.20 22.46 -22.40
N SER A 68 -7.29 22.14 -21.70
CA SER A 68 -7.45 20.85 -21.04
C SER A 68 -7.49 19.69 -22.03
N ARG A 69 -8.17 19.89 -23.17
CA ARG A 69 -8.22 18.92 -24.25
C ARG A 69 -6.85 18.68 -24.88
N ASP A 70 -6.13 19.74 -25.22
CA ASP A 70 -4.79 19.68 -25.81
C ASP A 70 -3.79 18.96 -24.90
N LEU A 71 -3.83 19.29 -23.60
CA LEU A 71 -3.02 18.61 -22.59
C LEU A 71 -3.29 17.11 -22.57
N MET A 72 -4.56 16.71 -22.49
CA MET A 72 -4.96 15.30 -22.46
C MET A 72 -4.59 14.56 -23.75
N SER A 73 -4.74 15.20 -24.91
CA SER A 73 -4.32 14.63 -26.20
C SER A 73 -2.81 14.40 -26.24
N SER A 74 -1.99 15.34 -25.74
CA SER A 74 -0.53 15.17 -25.69
C SER A 74 -0.10 13.97 -24.83
N LEU A 75 -0.76 13.76 -23.69
CA LEU A 75 -0.49 12.65 -22.79
C LEU A 75 -0.87 11.31 -23.42
N GLN A 76 -2.02 11.25 -24.08
CA GLN A 76 -2.47 10.05 -24.81
C GLN A 76 -1.52 9.72 -25.97
N SER A 77 -1.08 10.73 -26.73
CA SER A 77 -0.10 10.53 -27.81
C SER A 77 1.24 10.03 -27.29
N GLY A 78 1.75 10.58 -26.18
CA GLY A 78 2.98 10.10 -25.55
C GLY A 78 2.87 8.66 -25.05
N TRP A 79 1.72 8.28 -24.51
CA TRP A 79 1.47 6.92 -24.02
C TRP A 79 1.36 5.89 -25.14
N LEU A 80 0.69 6.23 -26.25
CA LEU A 80 0.67 5.38 -27.44
C LEU A 80 2.07 5.23 -28.03
N ARG A 81 2.78 6.35 -28.19
CA ARG A 81 4.14 6.36 -28.71
C ARG A 81 5.11 5.49 -27.90
N GLY A 82 5.03 5.51 -26.57
CA GLY A 82 5.88 4.66 -25.73
C GLY A 82 5.62 3.16 -25.92
N ARG A 83 4.40 2.77 -26.31
CA ARG A 83 4.08 1.36 -26.63
C ARG A 83 4.52 0.97 -28.04
N ASP A 84 4.44 1.90 -28.99
CA ASP A 84 4.91 1.69 -30.35
C ASP A 84 6.45 1.67 -30.43
N GLU A 85 7.15 2.40 -29.54
CA GLU A 85 8.62 2.37 -29.40
C GLU A 85 9.11 1.08 -28.72
N ASP A 86 8.34 0.48 -27.81
CA ASP A 86 8.61 -0.86 -27.22
C ASP A 86 8.36 -2.02 -28.22
N ASP A 87 7.82 -1.74 -29.42
CA ASP A 87 7.61 -2.72 -30.50
C ASP A 87 8.87 -2.88 -31.40
N GLU A 88 9.99 -2.20 -31.10
CA GLU A 88 11.32 -2.67 -31.52
C GLU A 88 11.72 -3.83 -30.59
N PRO A 89 11.78 -5.09 -31.08
CA PRO A 89 11.97 -6.26 -30.23
C PRO A 89 13.44 -6.37 -29.79
N GLU A 90 13.88 -5.52 -28.88
CA GLU A 90 15.03 -5.81 -28.02
C GLU A 90 14.53 -6.46 -26.74
N ASP A 91 14.26 -7.76 -26.85
CA ASP A 91 14.44 -8.75 -25.78
C ASP A 91 13.99 -8.29 -24.37
N LEU A 92 12.78 -7.75 -24.28
CA LEU A 92 12.11 -7.57 -23.00
C LEU A 92 11.62 -8.96 -22.56
N GLU A 93 12.54 -9.71 -21.94
CA GLU A 93 12.18 -10.93 -21.21
C GLU A 93 10.92 -10.65 -20.38
N PRO A 94 9.91 -11.55 -20.42
CA PRO A 94 8.71 -11.36 -19.66
C PRO A 94 9.11 -11.21 -18.20
N ARG A 95 8.60 -10.15 -17.55
CA ARG A 95 8.82 -9.84 -16.12
C ARG A 95 8.09 -10.86 -15.24
N ASP A 96 8.40 -12.14 -15.42
CA ASP A 96 7.84 -13.33 -14.78
C ASP A 96 8.63 -13.73 -13.52
N GLU A 97 9.48 -12.85 -12.98
CA GLU A 97 10.21 -13.13 -11.73
C GLU A 97 9.50 -12.62 -10.45
N TRP A 98 8.34 -11.97 -10.57
CA TRP A 98 7.57 -11.45 -9.42
C TRP A 98 6.72 -12.53 -8.72
N GLY A 99 7.26 -13.71 -8.43
CA GLY A 99 6.45 -14.74 -7.77
C GLY A 99 7.08 -16.09 -7.45
N ARG A 100 8.40 -16.20 -7.32
CA ARG A 100 9.02 -17.43 -6.79
C ARG A 100 9.80 -17.13 -5.52
N SER A 101 9.13 -17.31 -4.38
CA SER A 101 9.75 -17.57 -3.08
C SER A 101 8.79 -18.40 -2.24
#